data_AF-A0A1I3P3Z5-F1
#
_entry.id   AF-A0A1I3P3Z5-F1
#
_cell.length_a   1.000
_cell.length_b   1.000
_cell.length_c   1.000
_cell.angle_alpha   90.00
_cell.angle_beta   90.00
_cell.angle_gamma   90.00
#
_symmetry.space_group_name_H-M   'P 1'
#
loop_
_entity.id
_entity.type
_entity.pdbx_description
1 polymer ?
#
loop_
_entity_poly.entity_id
_entity_poly.type
_entity_poly.pdbx_seq_one_letter_code
_entity_poly.pdbx_strand_id
1 'polypeptide(L)' 'MSTPSFGTLEQASPNRPSRGPATYEGDEMTYSSSVDGDRQRFEGEERIRSGETVVYRGTFGGGRVD' A
#
# COMPACT_ATOMS: atom_id res chain seq x y z
N MET A 1 19.03 11.75 -8.69
CA MET A 1 17.62 11.37 -8.42
C MET A 1 17.64 10.17 -7.50
N SER A 2 17.44 10.39 -6.20
CA SER A 2 17.32 9.29 -5.24
C SER A 2 15.93 8.71 -5.35
N THR A 3 15.83 7.43 -5.71
CA THR A 3 14.58 6.68 -5.61
C THR A 3 14.11 6.74 -4.16
N PRO A 4 12.89 7.20 -3.85
CA PRO A 4 12.37 7.09 -2.50
C PRO A 4 12.35 5.61 -2.14
N SER A 5 13.14 5.23 -1.15
CA SER A 5 13.11 3.89 -0.57
C SER A 5 11.81 3.78 0.22
N PHE A 6 10.72 3.45 -0.47
CA PHE A 6 9.47 3.05 0.18
C PHE A 6 9.83 1.93 1.17
N GLY A 7 9.60 2.20 2.46
CA GLY A 7 9.98 1.32 3.55
C GLY A 7 9.68 -0.14 3.21
N THR A 8 10.71 -0.95 3.38
CA THR A 8 10.78 -2.38 3.08
C THR A 8 9.49 -3.12 3.46
N LEU A 9 9.13 -4.16 2.71
CA LEU A 9 8.05 -5.13 3.00
C LEU A 9 8.07 -5.69 4.44
N GLU A 10 9.13 -5.44 5.22
CA GLU A 10 9.25 -5.78 6.63
C GLU A 10 8.21 -5.13 7.55
N GLN A 11 7.59 -4.01 7.15
CA GLN A 11 6.48 -3.41 7.92
C GLN A 11 5.11 -4.03 7.58
N ALA A 12 5.06 -5.04 6.71
CA ALA A 12 3.84 -5.77 6.41
C ALA A 12 3.41 -6.58 7.63
N SER A 13 2.22 -6.29 8.17
CA SER A 13 1.62 -7.13 9.20
C SER A 13 1.32 -8.53 8.63
N PRO A 14 1.58 -9.62 9.37
CA PRO A 14 1.33 -10.98 8.89
C PRO A 14 -0.13 -11.23 8.51
N ASN A 15 -1.08 -10.47 9.03
CA ASN A 15 -2.50 -10.59 8.69
C ASN A 15 -2.94 -9.80 7.44
N ARG A 16 -2.03 -9.14 6.72
CA ARG A 16 -2.34 -8.43 5.46
C ARG A 16 -1.58 -9.05 4.28
N PRO A 17 -2.09 -8.89 3.05
CA PRO A 17 -1.33 -9.22 1.85
C PRO A 17 0.03 -8.53 1.88
N SER A 18 1.07 -9.15 1.31
CA SER A 18 2.42 -8.58 1.23
C SER A 18 2.39 -7.24 0.47
N ARG A 19 2.24 -6.16 1.23
CA ARG A 19 2.09 -4.78 0.80
C ARG A 19 2.79 -3.88 1.81
N GLY A 20 3.00 -2.62 1.40
CA GLY A 20 3.51 -1.59 2.31
C GLY A 20 2.63 -1.40 3.54
N PRO A 21 3.08 -0.59 4.51
CA PRO A 21 2.30 -0.28 5.71
C PRO A 21 0.95 0.37 5.37
N ALA A 22 0.01 0.36 6.33
CA ALA A 22 -1.30 1.01 6.14
C ALA A 22 -1.17 2.48 5.76
N THR A 23 -0.19 3.16 6.37
CA THR A 23 0.16 4.54 6.11
C THR A 23 1.68 4.66 6.24
N TYR A 24 2.28 5.49 5.42
CA TYR A 24 3.65 5.95 5.59
C TYR A 24 3.73 7.44 5.26
N GLU A 25 4.34 8.22 6.14
CA GLU A 25 4.53 9.66 5.98
C GLU A 25 6.02 9.93 5.75
N GLY A 26 6.35 10.42 4.57
CA GLY A 26 7.64 11.04 4.28
C GLY A 26 7.52 12.56 4.27
N ASP A 27 8.64 13.26 4.10
CA ASP A 27 8.70 14.73 4.20
C ASP A 27 7.78 15.46 3.21
N GLU A 28 7.60 14.95 2.00
CA GLU A 28 6.81 15.58 0.93
C GLU A 28 5.56 14.76 0.53
N MET A 29 5.57 13.47 0.85
CA MET A 29 4.64 12.50 0.29
C MET A 29 4.05 11.59 1.36
N THR A 30 2.75 11.37 1.30
CA THR A 30 2.02 10.44 2.16
C THR A 30 1.53 9.25 1.34
N TYR A 31 1.96 8.05 1.72
CA TYR A 31 1.42 6.79 1.23
C TYR A 31 0.28 6.31 2.12
N SER A 32 -0.77 5.75 1.52
CA SER A 32 -1.83 5.05 2.24
C SER A 32 -2.30 3.83 1.47
N SER A 33 -2.61 2.74 2.17
CA SER A 33 -3.16 1.51 1.60
C SER A 33 -4.33 0.96 2.42
N SER A 34 -5.45 0.71 1.74
CA SER A 34 -6.62 0.03 2.27
C SER A 34 -6.78 -1.34 1.62
N VAL A 35 -7.14 -2.34 2.41
CA VAL A 35 -7.43 -3.71 1.95
C VAL A 35 -8.76 -4.12 2.54
N ASP A 36 -9.61 -4.71 1.70
CA ASP A 36 -10.84 -5.37 2.10
C ASP A 36 -10.73 -6.88 1.77
N GLY A 37 -11.29 -7.72 2.64
CA GLY A 37 -11.22 -9.17 2.52
C GLY A 37 -10.06 -9.83 3.27
N ASP A 38 -9.79 -11.07 2.92
CA ASP A 38 -8.83 -11.94 3.61
C ASP A 38 -7.89 -12.68 2.63
N ARG A 39 -7.10 -13.64 3.13
CA ARG A 39 -6.13 -14.37 2.30
C ARG A 39 -6.77 -15.23 1.20
N GLN A 40 -8.04 -15.61 1.32
CA GLN A 40 -8.75 -16.37 0.28
C GLN A 40 -9.14 -15.47 -0.87
N ARG A 41 -9.59 -14.25 -0.58
CA ARG A 41 -9.96 -13.25 -1.59
C ARG A 41 -9.88 -11.86 -0.99
N PHE A 42 -9.10 -10.99 -1.62
CA PHE A 42 -8.94 -9.60 -1.19
C PHE A 42 -8.85 -8.65 -2.37
N GLU A 43 -9.24 -7.42 -2.08
CA GLU A 43 -9.18 -6.27 -2.98
C GLU A 43 -8.61 -5.09 -2.20
N GLY A 44 -7.91 -4.18 -2.86
CA GLY A 44 -7.31 -3.07 -2.17
C GLY A 44 -6.95 -1.93 -3.08
N GLU A 45 -6.67 -0.80 -2.43
CA GLU A 45 -6.24 0.41 -3.09
C GLU A 45 -5.06 1.00 -2.35
N GLU A 46 -4.11 1.53 -3.11
CA GLU A 46 -3.03 2.34 -2.60
C GLU A 46 -3.01 3.72 -3.26
N ARG A 47 -2.61 4.72 -2.49
CA ARG A 47 -2.56 6.12 -2.89
C ARG A 47 -1.27 6.76 -2.40
N ILE A 48 -0.71 7.63 -3.22
CA ILE A 48 0.33 8.59 -2.80
C ILE A 48 -0.24 10.00 -2.94
N ARG A 49 -0.11 10.80 -1.90
CA ARG A 49 -0.49 12.21 -1.87
C ARG A 49 0.73 13.11 -1.70
N SER A 50 0.72 14.24 -2.40
CA SER A 50 1.60 15.39 -2.16
C SER A 50 0.73 16.50 -1.60
N GLY A 51 0.74 16.70 -0.28
CA GLY A 51 -0.27 17.52 0.39
C GLY A 51 -1.70 16.99 0.15
N GLU A 52 -2.58 17.83 -0.40
CA GLU A 52 -3.97 17.47 -0.70
C GLU A 52 -4.14 16.77 -2.06
N THR A 53 -3.10 16.77 -2.90
CA THR A 53 -3.18 16.24 -4.27
C THR A 53 -2.83 14.76 -4.30
N VAL A 54 -3.72 13.93 -4.87
CA VAL A 54 -3.41 12.53 -5.17
C VAL A 54 -2.56 12.48 -6.44
N VAL A 55 -1.30 12.08 -6.30
CA VAL A 55 -0.35 11.99 -7.42
C VAL A 55 -0.22 10.57 -7.99
N TYR A 56 -0.69 9.57 -7.23
CA TYR A 56 -0.77 8.19 -7.67
C TYR A 56 -1.95 7.48 -7.01
N ARG A 57 -2.62 6.61 -7.80
CA ARG A 57 -3.68 5.72 -7.36
C ARG A 57 -3.52 4.38 -8.07
N GLY A 58 -3.45 3.30 -7.29
CA GLY A 58 -3.37 1.93 -7.78
C GLY A 58 -4.41 1.06 -7.10
N THR A 59 -5.05 0.19 -7.87
CA THR A 59 -5.89 -0.89 -7.33
C THR A 59 -5.16 -2.22 -7.45
N PHE A 60 -5.39 -3.11 -6.50
CA PHE A 60 -4.84 -4.46 -6.52
C PHE A 60 -5.87 -5.45 -5.99
N GLY A 61 -5.72 -6.71 -6.39
CA GLY A 61 -6.54 -7.80 -5.88
C GLY A 61 -5.76 -9.11 -5.94
N GLY A 62 -6.25 -10.08 -5.20
CA GLY A 62 -5.63 -11.40 -5.15
C GLY A 62 -6.43 -12.35 -4.28
N GLY A 63 -5.93 -13.56 -4.19
CA GLY A 63 -6.59 -14.62 -3.44
C GLY A 63 -5.89 -15.94 -3.68
N ARG A 64 -6.36 -16.96 -2.98
CA ARG A 64 -5.96 -18.34 -3.26
C ARG A 64 -6.51 -18.73 -4.64
N VAL A 65 -5.65 -19.29 -5.48
CA VAL A 65 -6.04 -19.91 -6.74
C VAL A 65 -5.95 -21.42 -6.52
N ASP A 66 -7.06 -22.12 -6.71
CA ASP A 66 -7.15 -23.59 -6.68
C ASP A 66 -7.16 -24.16 -8.11
#